data_AF-A0A2V8CBW3-F1
#
_entry.id   AF-A0A2V8CBW3-F1
#
_cell.length_a   1.000
_cell.length_b   1.000
_cell.length_c   1.000
_cell.angle_alpha   90.00
_cell.angle_beta   90.00
_cell.angle_gamma   90.00
#
_symmetry.space_group_name_H-M   'P 1'
#
loop_
_entity.id
_entity.type
_entity.pdbx_description
1 polymer ?
#
loop_
_entity_poly.entity_id
_entity_poly.type
_entity_poly.pdbx_seq_one_letter_code
_entity_poly.pdbx_strand_id
1 'polypeptide(L)'
;MVTIFVHRNGRTEQVTSIDRGWLNPAVGIVVWVDLAAPSIPESLIMSDTFAFHPLSVEDAMSALQFPKVEAYDGYLYIILHGIAYQAHERCFDTHDIDFFLGQTYLVTVHDGHSMSIADLREHATRNPK
;
A
#
# COMPACT_ATOMS: atom_id res chain seq x y z
N MET A 1 11.01 3.29 0.86
CA MET A 1 10.63 3.67 2.24
C MET A 1 9.34 2.95 2.64
N VAL A 2 9.43 2.05 3.62
CA VAL A 2 8.27 1.39 4.24
C VAL A 2 7.69 2.24 5.38
N THR A 3 6.37 2.29 5.50
CA THR A 3 5.64 2.82 6.66
C THR A 3 4.51 1.86 7.02
N ILE A 4 4.33 1.53 8.30
CA ILE A 4 3.36 0.53 8.75
C ILE A 4 2.44 1.15 9.79
N PHE A 5 1.14 1.12 9.55
CA PHE A 5 0.09 1.48 10.50
C PHE A 5 -0.66 0.22 10.94
N VAL A 6 -0.96 0.14 12.23
CA VAL A 6 -1.76 -0.92 12.83
C VAL A 6 -2.96 -0.30 13.51
N HIS A 7 -4.16 -0.69 13.11
CA HIS A 7 -5.40 -0.34 13.80
C HIS A 7 -5.86 -1.52 14.65
N ARG A 8 -6.02 -1.28 15.96
CA ARG A 8 -6.51 -2.25 16.93
C ARG A 8 -7.16 -1.56 18.13
N ASN A 9 -8.24 -2.14 18.66
CA ASN A 9 -8.98 -1.60 19.81
C ASN A 9 -9.48 -0.14 19.63
N GLY A 10 -9.87 0.25 18.40
CA GLY A 10 -10.27 1.63 18.11
C GLY A 10 -9.12 2.63 18.23
N ARG A 11 -7.89 2.18 17.94
CA ARG A 11 -6.70 3.03 17.88
C ARG A 11 -5.77 2.66 16.73
N THR A 12 -5.33 3.66 15.99
CA THR A 12 -4.28 3.52 14.96
C THR A 12 -2.93 3.94 15.52
N GLU A 13 -1.88 3.16 15.25
CA GLU A 13 -0.50 3.48 15.65
C GLU A 13 0.50 3.10 14.56
N GLN A 14 1.57 3.87 14.39
CA GLN A 14 2.66 3.54 13.48
C GLN A 14 3.65 2.59 14.18
N VAL A 15 4.08 1.55 13.47
CA VAL A 15 5.03 0.54 13.95
C VAL A 15 6.21 0.39 12.99
N THR A 16 7.29 -0.24 13.46
CA THR A 16 8.53 -0.46 12.68
C THR A 16 8.62 -1.85 12.05
N SER A 17 7.74 -2.78 12.43
CA SER A 17 7.69 -4.14 11.90
C SER A 17 6.26 -4.68 11.94
N ILE A 18 6.00 -5.70 11.13
CA ILE A 18 4.72 -6.40 11.04
C ILE A 18 4.85 -7.82 11.62
N ASP A 19 3.83 -8.25 12.36
CA ASP A 19 3.65 -9.66 12.74
C ASP A 19 2.62 -10.30 11.80
N ARG A 20 3.00 -11.41 11.15
CA ARG A 20 2.12 -12.15 10.23
C ARG A 20 0.86 -12.68 10.93
N GLY A 21 0.90 -12.88 12.26
CA GLY A 21 -0.26 -13.23 13.07
C GLY A 21 -1.37 -12.16 13.09
N TRP A 22 -1.04 -10.89 12.82
CA TRP A 22 -2.04 -9.81 12.71
C TRP A 22 -2.92 -9.93 11.47
N LEU A 23 -2.47 -10.65 10.45
CA LEU A 23 -3.25 -10.84 9.21
C LEU A 23 -4.43 -11.80 9.38
N ASN A 24 -4.50 -12.54 10.51
CA ASN A 24 -5.62 -13.43 10.81
C ASN A 24 -6.88 -12.63 11.18
N PRO A 25 -8.01 -12.73 10.43
CA PRO A 25 -9.25 -12.02 10.74
C PRO A 25 -9.77 -12.22 12.18
N ALA A 26 -9.47 -13.36 12.81
CA ALA A 26 -9.91 -13.66 14.17
C ALA A 26 -9.25 -12.77 15.25
N VAL A 27 -8.16 -12.06 14.97
CA VAL A 27 -7.48 -11.21 15.96
C VAL A 27 -8.00 -9.76 15.99
N GLY A 28 -8.87 -9.37 15.04
CA GLY A 28 -9.48 -8.03 15.02
C GLY A 28 -8.50 -6.87 14.81
N ILE A 29 -7.36 -7.14 14.16
CA ILE A 29 -6.35 -6.14 13.80
C ILE A 29 -6.48 -5.84 12.30
N VAL A 30 -6.33 -4.57 11.93
CA VAL A 30 -6.19 -4.13 10.53
C VAL A 30 -4.82 -3.48 10.34
N VAL A 31 -4.12 -3.82 9.25
CA VAL A 31 -2.77 -3.32 8.97
C VAL A 31 -2.75 -2.55 7.65
N TRP A 32 -2.16 -1.36 7.62
CA TRP A 32 -1.81 -0.69 6.37
C TRP A 32 -0.29 -0.60 6.25
N VAL A 33 0.27 -1.22 5.21
CA VAL A 33 1.69 -1.07 4.83
C VAL A 33 1.75 -0.16 3.61
N ASP A 34 2.58 0.87 3.69
CA ASP A 34 2.82 1.81 2.61
C ASP A 34 4.29 1.72 2.16
N LEU A 35 4.50 1.41 0.88
CA LEU A 35 5.79 1.23 0.22
C LEU A 35 5.98 2.37 -0.79
N ALA A 36 6.50 3.49 -0.29
CA ALA A 36 6.84 4.66 -1.11
C ALA A 36 8.26 4.49 -1.67
N ALA A 37 8.38 4.33 -2.99
CA ALA A 37 9.60 4.01 -3.73
C ALA A 37 10.45 2.92 -3.03
N PRO A 38 9.93 1.67 -2.91
CA PRO A 38 10.61 0.62 -2.17
C PRO A 38 11.90 0.18 -2.90
N SER A 39 12.96 0.01 -2.12
CA SER A 39 14.13 -0.75 -2.54
C SER A 39 13.81 -2.25 -2.60
N ILE A 40 14.62 -3.03 -3.33
CA ILE A 40 14.44 -4.50 -3.43
C ILE A 40 14.34 -5.18 -2.05
N PRO A 41 15.17 -4.86 -1.03
CA PRO A 41 15.01 -5.45 0.30
C PRO A 41 13.71 -5.06 1.02
N GLU A 42 13.18 -3.85 0.77
CA GLU A 42 11.89 -3.40 1.33
C GLU A 42 10.72 -4.12 0.66
N SER A 43 10.80 -4.38 -0.66
CA SER A 43 9.72 -5.04 -1.40
C SER A 43 9.51 -6.51 -0.99
N LEU A 44 10.52 -7.17 -0.42
CA LEU A 44 10.43 -8.56 0.08
C LEU A 44 9.30 -8.77 1.10
N ILE A 45 8.84 -7.72 1.80
CA ILE A 45 7.69 -7.80 2.72
C ILE A 45 6.44 -8.36 2.04
N MET A 46 6.24 -8.04 0.75
CA MET A 46 5.12 -8.52 -0.08
C MET A 46 5.12 -10.04 -0.25
N SER A 47 6.30 -10.62 -0.45
CA SER A 47 6.47 -12.07 -0.61
C SER A 47 6.55 -12.79 0.74
N ASP A 48 7.39 -12.31 1.66
CA ASP A 48 7.73 -13.02 2.89
C ASP A 48 6.62 -12.94 3.96
N THR A 49 5.96 -11.79 4.07
CA THR A 49 4.89 -11.58 5.05
C THR A 49 3.52 -11.90 4.48
N PHE A 50 3.18 -11.29 3.34
CA PHE A 50 1.84 -11.38 2.76
C PHE A 50 1.66 -12.56 1.80
N ALA A 51 2.74 -13.15 1.29
CA ALA A 51 2.72 -14.23 0.31
C ALA A 51 1.94 -13.87 -0.98
N PHE A 52 2.07 -12.62 -1.45
CA PHE A 52 1.52 -12.21 -2.73
C PHE A 52 2.12 -13.01 -3.89
N HIS A 53 1.33 -13.17 -4.94
CA HIS A 53 1.73 -13.90 -6.14
C HIS A 53 2.91 -13.19 -6.83
N PRO A 54 3.98 -13.92 -7.25
CA PRO A 54 5.19 -13.30 -7.79
C PRO A 54 4.95 -12.30 -8.93
N LEU A 55 4.03 -12.60 -9.85
CA LEU A 55 3.69 -11.69 -10.95
C LEU A 55 3.09 -10.36 -10.46
N SER A 56 2.24 -10.37 -9.43
CA SER A 56 1.70 -9.13 -8.87
C SER A 56 2.77 -8.30 -8.13
N VAL A 57 3.80 -8.96 -7.58
CA VAL A 57 4.96 -8.28 -6.98
C VAL A 57 5.90 -7.71 -8.06
N GLU A 58 6.07 -8.41 -9.17
CA GLU A 58 6.84 -7.92 -10.34
C GLU A 58 6.14 -6.73 -11.02
N ASP A 59 4.82 -6.79 -11.20
CA ASP A 59 4.01 -5.70 -11.73
C ASP A 59 4.09 -4.45 -10.83
N ALA A 60 3.88 -4.58 -9.52
CA ALA A 60 3.91 -3.46 -8.55
C ALA A 60 5.32 -2.87 -8.31
N MET A 61 6.36 -3.50 -8.85
CA MET A 61 7.74 -2.97 -8.89
C MET A 61 8.11 -2.41 -10.27
N SER A 62 7.19 -2.45 -11.23
CA SER A 62 7.34 -1.97 -12.60
C SER A 62 6.64 -0.61 -12.79
N ALA A 63 7.19 0.26 -13.63
CA ALA A 63 6.86 1.69 -13.59
C ALA A 63 5.68 2.17 -14.47
N LEU A 64 5.03 1.28 -15.22
CA LEU A 64 4.01 1.64 -16.23
C LEU A 64 3.00 0.51 -16.46
N GLN A 65 1.90 0.49 -15.70
CA GLN A 65 0.81 -0.47 -15.88
C GLN A 65 -0.54 0.22 -16.07
N PHE A 66 -1.43 -0.41 -16.83
CA PHE A 66 -2.80 0.12 -17.00
C PHE A 66 -3.65 -0.17 -15.75
N PRO A 67 -4.61 0.72 -15.40
CA PRO A 67 -5.51 0.48 -14.27
C PRO A 67 -6.26 -0.84 -14.43
N LYS A 68 -6.13 -1.72 -13.43
CA LYS A 68 -6.68 -3.08 -13.46
C LYS A 68 -7.17 -3.51 -12.08
N VAL A 69 -7.99 -4.56 -12.07
CA VAL A 69 -8.39 -5.28 -10.86
C VAL A 69 -8.26 -6.77 -11.16
N GLU A 70 -7.43 -7.45 -10.38
CA GLU A 70 -7.19 -8.89 -10.45
C GLU A 70 -7.52 -9.53 -9.10
N ALA A 71 -8.22 -10.66 -9.12
CA ALA A 71 -8.55 -11.41 -7.91
C ALA A 71 -7.58 -12.59 -7.75
N TYR A 72 -6.95 -12.65 -6.58
CA TYR A 72 -6.12 -13.75 -6.12
C TYR A 72 -6.79 -14.45 -4.93
N ASP A 73 -6.28 -15.60 -4.50
CA ASP A 73 -6.81 -16.27 -3.32
C ASP A 73 -6.52 -15.43 -2.06
N GLY A 74 -7.57 -14.96 -1.40
CA GLY A 74 -7.51 -14.13 -0.20
C GLY A 74 -7.27 -12.62 -0.38
N TYR A 75 -7.04 -12.11 -1.60
CA TYR A 75 -6.84 -10.66 -1.83
C TYR A 75 -7.19 -10.18 -3.24
N LEU A 76 -7.39 -8.87 -3.37
CA LEU A 76 -7.46 -8.17 -4.66
C LEU A 76 -6.15 -7.43 -4.92
N TYR A 77 -5.62 -7.55 -6.14
CA TYR A 77 -4.58 -6.68 -6.67
C TYR A 77 -5.23 -5.63 -7.57
N ILE A 78 -4.97 -4.35 -7.31
CA ILE A 78 -5.62 -3.22 -7.96
C ILE A 78 -4.55 -2.22 -8.36
N ILE A 79 -4.62 -1.68 -9.58
CA ILE A 79 -3.82 -0.53 -10.01
C ILE A 79 -4.78 0.63 -10.31
N LEU A 80 -4.55 1.79 -9.71
CA LEU A 80 -5.25 3.03 -10.03
C LEU A 80 -4.24 4.13 -10.34
N HIS A 81 -4.63 5.06 -11.22
CA HIS A 81 -3.83 6.23 -11.56
C HIS A 81 -4.24 7.43 -10.71
N GLY A 82 -3.31 7.96 -9.93
CA GLY A 82 -3.44 9.27 -9.28
C GLY A 82 -3.09 10.38 -10.27
N ILE A 83 -3.94 11.40 -10.39
CA ILE A 83 -3.69 12.55 -11.28
C ILE A 83 -2.92 13.64 -10.54
N ALA A 84 -1.77 14.04 -11.06
CA ALA A 84 -1.00 15.18 -10.59
C ALA A 84 -1.05 16.33 -11.63
N TYR A 85 -1.34 17.56 -11.19
CA TYR A 85 -1.33 18.73 -12.08
C TYR A 85 0.04 19.43 -12.02
N GLN A 86 0.76 19.44 -13.14
CA GLN A 86 2.08 20.06 -13.26
C GLN A 86 1.93 21.52 -13.70
N ALA A 87 1.93 22.43 -12.73
CA ALA A 87 1.56 23.83 -12.96
C ALA A 87 2.50 24.61 -13.90
N HIS A 88 3.77 24.22 -14.00
CA HIS A 88 4.77 24.87 -14.87
C HIS A 88 4.58 24.49 -16.34
N GLU A 89 4.28 23.23 -16.62
CA GLU A 89 4.01 22.70 -17.97
C GLU A 89 2.54 22.82 -18.38
N ARG A 90 1.64 23.07 -17.42
CA ARG A 90 0.17 23.09 -17.60
C ARG A 90 -0.39 21.78 -18.15
N CYS A 91 0.25 20.67 -17.79
CA CYS A 91 -0.15 19.32 -18.14
C CYS A 91 -0.66 18.56 -16.91
N PHE A 92 -1.28 17.41 -17.16
CA PHE A 92 -1.57 16.41 -16.14
C PHE A 92 -0.60 15.26 -16.32
N ASP A 93 -0.03 14.83 -15.21
CA ASP A 93 0.75 13.61 -15.09
C ASP A 93 -0.08 12.55 -14.35
N THR A 94 0.27 11.28 -14.52
CA THR A 94 -0.42 10.14 -13.88
C THR A 94 0.58 9.24 -13.19
N HIS A 95 0.38 9.03 -11.90
CA HIS A 95 1.23 8.17 -11.07
C HIS A 95 0.47 6.89 -10.73
N ASP A 96 1.10 5.75 -11.01
CA ASP A 96 0.57 4.43 -10.66
C ASP A 96 0.58 4.26 -9.13
N ILE A 97 -0.53 3.75 -8.60
CA ILE A 97 -0.64 3.29 -7.22
C ILE A 97 -1.20 1.87 -7.25
N ASP A 98 -0.41 0.95 -6.77
CA ASP A 98 -0.74 -0.45 -6.58
C ASP A 98 -1.34 -0.64 -5.19
N PHE A 99 -2.44 -1.41 -5.12
CA PHE A 99 -3.11 -1.77 -3.87
C PHE A 99 -3.28 -3.28 -3.82
N PHE A 100 -2.77 -3.89 -2.74
CA PHE A 100 -3.10 -5.26 -2.36
C PHE A 100 -4.08 -5.19 -1.19
N LEU A 101 -5.35 -5.51 -1.45
CA LEU A 101 -6.44 -5.41 -0.50
C LEU A 101 -6.86 -6.81 -0.04
N GLY A 102 -6.50 -7.16 1.19
CA GLY A 102 -6.95 -8.36 1.89
C GLY A 102 -8.03 -8.06 2.93
N GLN A 103 -8.53 -9.10 3.59
CA GLN A 103 -9.60 -8.95 4.60
C GLN A 103 -9.20 -8.12 5.83
N THR A 104 -7.92 -8.11 6.17
CA THR A 104 -7.32 -7.47 7.36
C THR A 104 -6.21 -6.50 7.01
N TYR A 105 -5.93 -6.27 5.74
CA TYR A 105 -4.81 -5.43 5.35
C TYR A 105 -5.01 -4.67 4.05
N LEU A 106 -4.29 -3.56 3.98
CA LEU A 106 -4.00 -2.83 2.76
C LEU A 106 -2.48 -2.76 2.61
N VAL A 107 -1.96 -3.08 1.43
CA VAL A 107 -0.58 -2.73 1.05
C VAL A 107 -0.64 -1.78 -0.13
N THR A 108 -0.05 -0.59 0.01
CA THR A 108 0.11 0.38 -1.08
C THR A 108 1.54 0.38 -1.58
N VAL A 109 1.75 0.34 -2.89
CA VAL A 109 3.06 0.54 -3.52
C VAL A 109 2.94 1.68 -4.53
N HIS A 110 3.87 2.63 -4.50
CA HIS A 110 3.88 3.76 -5.42
C HIS A 110 5.28 4.41 -5.48
N ASP A 111 5.48 5.33 -6.41
CA ASP A 111 6.73 6.05 -6.67
C ASP A 111 7.17 7.08 -5.60
N GLY A 112 6.40 7.26 -4.53
CA GLY A 112 6.61 8.29 -3.50
C GLY A 112 5.91 9.64 -3.74
N HIS A 113 5.25 9.86 -4.88
CA HIS A 113 4.66 11.17 -5.26
C HIS A 113 3.14 11.30 -5.03
N SER A 114 2.46 10.24 -4.56
CA SER A 114 1.02 10.26 -4.31
C SER A 114 0.62 11.17 -3.13
N MET A 115 0.03 12.32 -3.45
CA MET A 115 -0.55 13.25 -2.47
C MET A 115 -1.65 12.60 -1.62
N SER A 116 -2.55 11.83 -2.25
CA SER A 116 -3.66 11.17 -1.54
C SER A 116 -3.19 10.17 -0.48
N ILE A 117 -2.07 9.48 -0.74
CA ILE A 117 -1.43 8.59 0.24
C ILE A 117 -0.78 9.41 1.36
N ALA A 118 -0.05 10.48 1.02
CA ALA A 118 0.55 11.37 2.02
C ALA A 118 -0.50 11.97 2.98
N ASP A 119 -1.61 12.48 2.46
CA ASP A 119 -2.73 13.01 3.23
C ASP A 119 -3.35 11.94 4.15
N LEU A 120 -3.54 10.71 3.65
CA LEU A 120 -4.10 9.61 4.43
C LEU A 120 -3.15 9.14 5.56
N ARG A 121 -1.83 9.12 5.32
CA ARG A 121 -0.81 8.85 6.36
C ARG A 121 -0.84 9.92 7.45
N GLU A 122 -0.97 11.18 7.05
CA GLU A 122 -1.07 12.30 7.97
C GLU A 122 -2.37 12.23 8.79
N HIS A 123 -3.49 11.86 8.15
CA HIS A 123 -4.77 11.63 8.82
C HIS A 123 -4.70 10.49 9.84
N ALA A 124 -4.14 9.33 9.46
CA ALA A 124 -3.95 8.18 10.35
C ALA A 124 -3.09 8.50 11.57
N THR A 125 -2.16 9.47 11.43
CA THR A 125 -1.29 9.95 12.51
C THR A 125 -1.98 10.99 13.40
N ARG A 126 -2.72 11.95 12.83
CA ARG A 126 -3.44 12.99 13.59
C ARG A 126 -4.71 12.50 14.29
N ASN A 127 -5.44 11.57 13.65
CA ASN A 127 -6.69 11.00 14.13
C ASN A 127 -6.51 9.50 14.39
N PRO A 128 -5.83 9.10 15.47
CA PRO A 128 -5.53 7.71 15.77
C PRO A 128 -6.72 6.97 16.38
N LYS A 129 -7.97 7.28 16.02
CA LYS A 129 -9.21 6.66 16.56
C LYS A 129 -10.04 6.04 15.45
#